data_AF-I0ICF8-F1
#
_entry.id   AF-I0ICF8-F1
#
_cell.length_a   1.000
_cell.length_b   1.000
_cell.length_c   1.000
_cell.angle_alpha   90.00
_cell.angle_beta   90.00
_cell.angle_gamma   90.00
#
_symmetry.space_group_name_H-M   'P 1'
#
loop_
_entity.id
_entity.type
_entity.pdbx_description
1 polymer ?
#
loop_
_entity_poly.entity_id
_entity_poly.type
_entity_poly.pdbx_seq_one_letter_code
_entity_poly.pdbx_strand_id
1 'polypeptide(L)'
;MMYLSPRRLPVAAVMVALSAALLLLPGCGGGKSAGGAPEIANASQALTSLRVLREDLANGQGRLFTMAETLREATAPQDLALGPWFNRYRSQREGVRDLAMSLREGYANLQNAERVYISTWEQDLAAIADPELRQQSVDRRAALRDRFGRLGNDLDNTKQSFQPLLQQLSDLEVFLKNDLTATGVRQVRDRLEKAGSESEALGGKVSSDLAQLDSLIDELAPRK
;
A
#
# COMPACT_ATOMS: atom_id res chain seq x y z
N MET A 1 58.61 21.80 48.90
CA MET A 1 59.42 21.92 47.65
C MET A 1 58.47 22.49 46.60
N MET A 2 58.37 23.78 46.29
CA MET A 2 59.33 24.88 46.12
C MET A 2 60.29 24.69 44.93
N TYR A 3 60.30 25.71 44.06
CA TYR A 3 61.14 25.98 42.87
C TYR A 3 60.81 25.23 41.59
N LEU A 4 60.90 25.78 40.38
CA LEU A 4 60.85 27.11 39.76
C LEU A 4 61.24 26.85 38.29
N SER A 5 60.68 27.59 37.34
CA SER A 5 61.08 27.58 35.92
C SER A 5 62.57 27.89 35.73
N PRO A 6 63.10 27.70 34.50
CA PRO A 6 63.35 28.91 33.72
C PRO A 6 62.95 28.84 32.24
N ARG A 7 62.47 30.00 31.78
CA ARG A 7 62.36 30.49 30.41
C ARG A 7 63.75 30.61 29.74
N ARG A 8 63.80 30.57 28.40
CA ARG A 8 64.01 31.75 27.49
C ARG A 8 64.30 31.32 26.04
N LEU A 9 63.57 31.94 25.10
CA LEU A 9 63.88 32.17 23.66
C LEU A 9 65.12 33.12 23.53
N PRO A 10 65.58 33.64 22.35
CA PRO A 10 65.19 33.50 20.93
C PRO A 10 66.44 33.39 19.98
N VAL A 11 66.30 33.86 18.72
CA VAL A 11 67.29 34.16 17.65
C VAL A 11 67.30 33.10 16.53
N ALA A 12 67.30 33.39 15.24
CA ALA A 12 66.84 34.47 14.36
C ALA A 12 67.12 33.97 12.91
N ALA A 13 66.25 34.34 11.98
CA ALA A 13 66.54 34.64 10.56
C ALA A 13 67.35 33.62 9.71
N VAL A 14 66.69 33.05 8.68
CA VAL A 14 67.12 33.21 7.28
C VAL A 14 65.87 33.35 6.39
N MET A 15 65.84 34.42 5.60
CA MET A 15 64.87 34.75 4.55
C MET A 15 65.33 34.20 3.19
N VAL A 16 64.45 34.33 2.17
CA VAL A 16 64.66 34.25 0.69
C VAL A 16 64.20 32.89 0.10
N ALA A 17 63.32 32.76 -0.91
CA ALA A 17 62.77 33.68 -1.91
C ALA A 17 61.35 33.26 -2.40
N LEU A 18 60.66 34.27 -2.95
CA LEU A 18 59.58 34.27 -3.95
C LEU A 18 59.36 32.97 -4.76
N SER A 19 58.10 32.57 -4.86
CA SER A 19 57.46 32.21 -6.14
C SER A 19 55.94 32.34 -6.02
N ALA A 20 55.43 33.50 -6.43
CA ALA A 20 54.01 33.70 -6.71
C ALA A 20 53.76 33.23 -8.14
N ALA A 21 53.02 32.13 -8.30
CA ALA A 21 52.35 31.77 -9.54
C ALA A 21 50.89 31.49 -9.23
N LEU A 22 50.10 32.57 -9.19
CA LEU A 22 48.65 32.54 -9.25
C LEU A 22 48.26 32.12 -10.67
N LEU A 23 47.87 30.85 -10.86
CA LEU A 23 47.10 30.43 -12.03
C LEU A 23 45.67 30.16 -11.56
N LEU A 24 44.85 31.21 -11.62
CA LEU A 24 43.39 31.12 -11.59
C LEU A 24 42.94 30.56 -12.94
N LEU A 25 42.54 29.29 -12.96
CA LEU A 25 41.69 28.75 -14.02
C LEU A 25 40.22 28.89 -13.58
N PRO A 26 39.40 29.71 -14.25
CA PRO A 26 37.96 29.62 -14.14
C PRO A 26 37.43 28.61 -15.20
N GLY A 27 36.55 27.71 -14.77
CA GLY A 27 35.78 26.83 -15.64
C GLY A 27 36.18 25.36 -15.53
N CYS A 28 35.29 24.38 -15.49
CA CYS A 28 33.83 24.37 -15.60
C CYS A 28 33.36 23.04 -15.01
N GLY A 29 32.15 23.02 -14.44
CA GLY A 29 31.42 21.79 -14.14
C GLY A 29 31.74 21.19 -12.77
N GLY A 30 31.00 21.64 -11.75
CA GLY A 30 30.88 20.91 -10.51
C GLY A 30 30.30 19.52 -10.80
N GLY A 31 31.16 18.51 -10.86
CA GLY A 31 30.80 17.11 -10.83
C GLY A 31 30.15 16.80 -9.50
N LYS A 32 28.84 17.05 -9.39
CA LYS A 32 28.00 16.36 -8.43
C LYS A 32 27.83 14.94 -8.96
N SER A 33 28.64 14.02 -8.45
CA SER A 33 28.26 12.62 -8.39
C SER A 33 26.99 12.50 -7.56
N ALA A 34 25.84 12.54 -8.21
CA ALA A 34 24.53 12.24 -7.62
C ALA A 34 23.69 11.61 -8.73
N GLY A 35 23.73 10.28 -8.84
CA GLY A 35 23.04 9.59 -9.93
C GLY A 35 22.64 8.16 -9.61
N GLY A 36 22.34 7.85 -8.35
CA GLY A 36 21.84 6.54 -7.94
C GLY A 36 20.61 6.57 -7.04
N ALA A 37 19.93 7.73 -6.90
CA ALA A 37 19.01 7.98 -5.78
C ALA A 37 17.51 8.18 -6.12
N PRO A 38 17.06 8.60 -7.32
CA PRO A 38 15.62 8.70 -7.62
C PRO A 38 15.01 7.47 -8.31
N GLU A 39 15.78 6.77 -9.15
CA GLU A 39 15.22 5.83 -10.14
C GLU A 39 14.90 4.45 -9.54
N ILE A 40 15.82 3.90 -8.72
CA ILE A 40 15.56 2.69 -7.91
C ILE A 40 14.42 2.95 -6.90
N ALA A 41 14.28 4.20 -6.44
CA ALA A 41 13.29 4.57 -5.44
C ALA A 41 11.85 4.42 -5.97
N ASN A 42 11.57 4.75 -7.23
CA ASN A 42 10.20 4.72 -7.77
C ASN A 42 9.67 3.29 -7.97
N ALA A 43 10.46 2.40 -8.57
CA ALA A 43 10.11 0.98 -8.68
C ALA A 43 9.95 0.34 -7.29
N SER A 44 10.83 0.71 -6.34
CA SER A 44 10.73 0.26 -4.96
C SER A 44 9.47 0.77 -4.25
N GLN A 45 9.00 1.97 -4.58
CA GLN A 45 7.80 2.56 -3.99
C GLN A 45 6.54 1.88 -4.51
N ALA A 46 6.42 1.64 -5.83
CA ALA A 46 5.30 0.89 -6.40
C ALA A 46 5.21 -0.52 -5.81
N LEU A 47 6.35 -1.21 -5.69
CA LEU A 47 6.44 -2.52 -5.05
C LEU A 47 6.06 -2.47 -3.56
N THR A 48 6.43 -1.42 -2.84
CA THR A 48 6.04 -1.22 -1.44
C THR A 48 4.54 -1.00 -1.30
N SER A 49 3.94 -0.14 -2.14
CA SER A 49 2.49 0.09 -2.13
C SER A 49 1.70 -1.17 -2.46
N LEU A 50 2.17 -1.99 -3.40
CA LEU A 50 1.57 -3.31 -3.68
C LEU A 50 1.60 -4.21 -2.44
N ARG A 51 2.75 -4.32 -1.77
CA ARG A 51 2.92 -5.16 -0.57
C ARG A 51 2.04 -4.72 0.59
N VAL A 52 1.99 -3.41 0.85
CA VAL A 52 1.15 -2.84 1.91
C VAL A 52 -0.32 -3.14 1.63
N LEU A 53 -0.81 -2.83 0.41
CA LEU A 53 -2.20 -3.13 0.06
C LEU A 53 -2.50 -4.64 0.16
N ARG A 54 -1.58 -5.49 -0.29
CA ARG A 54 -1.72 -6.95 -0.17
C ARG A 54 -1.80 -7.41 1.28
N GLU A 55 -0.96 -6.86 2.16
CA GLU A 55 -0.97 -7.15 3.59
C GLU A 55 -2.28 -6.71 4.24
N ASP A 56 -2.73 -5.48 3.96
CA ASP A 56 -4.00 -4.94 4.46
C ASP A 56 -5.19 -5.82 4.06
N LEU A 57 -5.25 -6.22 2.77
CA LEU A 57 -6.31 -7.09 2.27
C LEU A 57 -6.23 -8.49 2.88
N ALA A 58 -5.04 -9.07 3.02
CA ALA A 58 -4.87 -10.40 3.60
C ALA A 58 -5.27 -10.42 5.08
N ASN A 59 -4.93 -9.37 5.83
CA ASN A 59 -5.29 -9.23 7.25
C ASN A 59 -6.80 -9.03 7.44
N GLY A 60 -7.49 -8.44 6.48
CA GLY A 60 -8.93 -8.18 6.58
C GLY A 60 -9.83 -9.22 5.90
N GLN A 61 -9.36 -9.97 4.91
CA GLN A 61 -10.17 -10.90 4.10
C GLN A 61 -11.00 -11.86 4.95
N GLY A 62 -10.40 -12.46 5.99
CA GLY A 62 -11.08 -13.38 6.89
C GLY A 62 -12.34 -12.79 7.54
N ARG A 63 -12.39 -11.46 7.72
CA ARG A 63 -13.53 -10.77 8.34
C ARG A 63 -14.81 -10.87 7.51
N LEU A 64 -14.69 -10.94 6.18
CA LEU A 64 -15.85 -11.10 5.29
C LEU A 64 -16.46 -12.50 5.42
N PHE A 65 -15.62 -13.54 5.50
CA PHE A 65 -16.08 -14.91 5.73
C PHE A 65 -16.65 -15.10 7.13
N THR A 66 -15.97 -14.57 8.16
CA THR A 66 -16.49 -14.59 9.53
C THR A 66 -17.79 -13.80 9.66
N MET A 67 -17.96 -12.70 8.94
CA MET A 67 -19.22 -11.97 8.90
C MET A 67 -20.32 -12.81 8.24
N ALA A 68 -20.02 -13.47 7.12
CA ALA A 68 -20.96 -14.38 6.47
C ALA A 68 -21.42 -15.52 7.40
N GLU A 69 -20.48 -16.14 8.11
CA GLU A 69 -20.76 -17.17 9.13
C GLU A 69 -21.61 -16.60 10.27
N THR A 70 -21.22 -15.45 10.83
CA THR A 70 -21.97 -14.78 11.90
C THR A 70 -23.41 -14.50 11.48
N LEU A 71 -23.63 -14.01 10.26
CA LEU A 71 -24.97 -13.75 9.74
C LEU A 71 -25.78 -15.05 9.60
N ARG A 72 -25.16 -16.12 9.08
CA ARG A 72 -25.78 -17.44 8.89
C ARG A 72 -26.18 -18.10 10.22
N GLU A 73 -25.44 -17.89 11.30
CA GLU A 73 -25.82 -18.38 12.64
C GLU A 73 -27.22 -17.89 13.06
N ALA A 74 -27.58 -16.65 12.72
CA ALA A 74 -28.87 -16.07 13.10
C ALA A 74 -30.04 -16.44 12.20
N THR A 75 -29.81 -17.12 11.07
CA THR A 75 -30.89 -17.53 10.16
C THR A 75 -31.62 -18.78 10.66
N ALA A 76 -30.96 -19.56 11.52
CA ALA A 76 -31.53 -20.72 12.22
C ALA A 76 -31.18 -20.66 13.73
N PRO A 77 -31.73 -19.70 14.49
CA PRO A 77 -31.24 -19.34 15.83
C PRO A 77 -31.68 -20.28 16.95
N GLN A 78 -31.73 -21.60 16.71
CA GLN A 78 -32.06 -22.57 17.77
C GLN A 78 -31.01 -22.46 18.89
N ASP A 79 -31.46 -22.13 20.10
CA ASP A 79 -30.61 -21.92 21.29
C ASP A 79 -29.53 -20.82 21.14
N LEU A 80 -29.64 -19.94 20.13
CA LEU A 80 -28.68 -18.86 19.91
C LEU A 80 -28.81 -17.80 21.00
N ALA A 81 -27.72 -17.57 21.73
CA ALA A 81 -27.63 -16.44 22.66
C ALA A 81 -27.57 -15.12 21.89
N LEU A 82 -28.73 -14.51 21.65
CA LEU A 82 -28.90 -13.35 20.75
C LEU A 82 -28.08 -12.13 21.18
N GLY A 83 -27.98 -11.84 22.48
CA GLY A 83 -27.17 -10.73 23.00
C GLY A 83 -25.67 -10.88 22.65
N PRO A 84 -25.03 -11.99 23.05
CA PRO A 84 -23.65 -12.30 22.64
C PRO A 84 -23.45 -12.33 21.12
N TRP A 85 -24.38 -12.92 20.36
CA TRP A 85 -24.33 -12.93 18.90
C TRP A 85 -24.35 -11.51 18.31
N PHE A 86 -25.25 -10.65 18.78
CA PHE A 86 -25.38 -9.28 18.29
C PHE A 86 -24.11 -8.45 18.56
N ASN A 87 -23.45 -8.68 19.70
CA ASN A 87 -22.16 -8.04 19.98
C ASN A 87 -21.06 -8.51 19.02
N ARG A 88 -21.00 -9.81 18.68
CA ARG A 88 -20.08 -10.32 17.65
C ARG A 88 -20.38 -9.69 16.30
N TYR A 89 -21.66 -9.67 15.90
CA TYR A 89 -22.12 -9.05 14.67
C TYR A 89 -21.64 -7.59 14.54
N ARG A 90 -21.83 -6.77 15.59
CA ARG A 90 -21.36 -5.37 15.60
C ARG A 90 -19.84 -5.27 15.44
N SER A 91 -19.09 -6.11 16.14
CA SER A 91 -17.62 -6.15 16.03
C SER A 91 -17.16 -6.56 14.63
N GLN A 92 -17.82 -7.54 14.01
CA GLN A 92 -17.51 -7.94 12.64
C GLN A 92 -17.86 -6.85 11.63
N ARG A 93 -18.97 -6.12 11.80
CA ARG A 93 -19.32 -4.98 10.95
C ARG A 93 -18.24 -3.90 10.97
N GLU A 94 -17.73 -3.52 12.15
CA GLU A 94 -16.62 -2.57 12.23
C GLU A 94 -15.36 -3.12 11.55
N GLY A 95 -15.05 -4.41 11.71
CA GLY A 95 -13.95 -5.03 10.98
C GLY A 95 -14.09 -4.99 9.45
N VAL A 96 -15.30 -5.19 8.92
CA VAL A 96 -15.58 -5.06 7.48
C VAL A 96 -15.45 -3.60 7.03
N ARG A 97 -15.85 -2.65 7.88
CA ARG A 97 -15.67 -1.21 7.62
C ARG A 97 -14.19 -0.84 7.55
N ASP A 98 -13.38 -1.32 8.49
CA ASP A 98 -11.94 -1.08 8.54
C ASP A 98 -11.27 -1.61 7.27
N LEU A 99 -11.60 -2.83 6.86
CA LEU A 99 -11.12 -3.39 5.59
C LEU A 99 -11.48 -2.52 4.38
N ALA A 100 -12.71 -2.00 4.32
CA ALA A 100 -13.13 -1.10 3.24
C ALA A 100 -12.30 0.19 3.21
N MET A 101 -11.95 0.74 4.38
CA MET A 101 -11.10 1.92 4.50
C MET A 101 -9.66 1.61 4.06
N SER A 102 -9.07 0.52 4.54
CA SER A 102 -7.73 0.08 4.13
C SER A 102 -7.63 -0.15 2.62
N LEU A 103 -8.63 -0.79 2.00
CA LEU A 103 -8.68 -0.94 0.54
C LEU A 103 -8.70 0.41 -0.16
N ARG A 104 -9.54 1.35 0.30
CA ARG A 104 -9.63 2.69 -0.32
C ARG A 104 -8.30 3.44 -0.23
N GLU A 105 -7.67 3.45 0.94
CA GLU A 105 -6.41 4.16 1.17
C GLU A 105 -5.23 3.50 0.46
N GLY A 106 -5.09 2.19 0.60
CA GLY A 106 -4.04 1.40 -0.06
C GLY A 106 -4.14 1.48 -1.58
N TYR A 107 -5.36 1.44 -2.14
CA TYR A 107 -5.55 1.59 -3.58
C TYR A 107 -5.20 3.00 -4.07
N ALA A 108 -5.59 4.05 -3.35
CA ALA A 108 -5.20 5.42 -3.71
C ALA A 108 -3.68 5.61 -3.69
N ASN A 109 -3.00 5.05 -2.69
CA ASN A 109 -1.54 5.06 -2.59
C ASN A 109 -0.88 4.31 -3.76
N LEU A 110 -1.42 3.13 -4.11
CA LEU A 110 -0.97 2.35 -5.26
C LEU A 110 -1.10 3.13 -6.57
N GLN A 111 -2.25 3.76 -6.84
CA GLN A 111 -2.47 4.57 -8.04
C GLN A 111 -1.48 5.73 -8.15
N ASN A 112 -1.13 6.35 -7.01
CA ASN A 112 -0.12 7.40 -7.01
C ASN A 112 1.27 6.85 -7.33
N ALA A 113 1.68 5.77 -6.66
CA ALA A 113 2.99 5.14 -6.88
C ALA A 113 3.14 4.59 -8.31
N GLU A 114 2.10 3.99 -8.87
CA GLU A 114 2.04 3.56 -10.27
C GLU A 114 2.29 4.72 -11.22
N ARG A 115 1.55 5.83 -11.06
CA ARG A 115 1.66 7.00 -11.94
C ARG A 115 3.07 7.55 -11.96
N VAL A 116 3.67 7.68 -10.77
CA VAL A 116 5.07 8.12 -10.63
C VAL A 116 5.99 7.15 -11.35
N TYR A 117 5.87 5.85 -11.08
CA TYR A 117 6.75 4.84 -11.66
C TYR A 117 6.67 4.79 -13.20
N ILE A 118 5.47 4.72 -13.77
CA ILE A 118 5.27 4.66 -15.23
C ILE A 118 5.72 5.96 -15.92
N SER A 119 5.49 7.13 -15.31
CA SER A 119 5.90 8.40 -15.89
C SER A 119 7.42 8.63 -15.86
N THR A 120 8.10 8.21 -14.79
CA THR A 120 9.56 8.23 -14.72
C THR A 120 10.16 7.29 -15.76
N TRP A 121 9.68 6.05 -15.85
CA TRP A 121 10.15 5.11 -16.87
C TRP A 121 10.02 5.71 -18.29
N GLU A 122 8.90 6.36 -18.61
CA GLU A 122 8.73 7.02 -19.91
C GLU A 122 9.80 8.10 -20.19
N GLN A 123 10.21 8.86 -19.18
CA GLN A 123 11.27 9.87 -19.32
C GLN A 123 12.63 9.21 -19.58
N ASP A 124 12.90 8.10 -18.90
CA ASP A 124 14.19 7.40 -18.97
C ASP A 124 14.39 6.69 -20.33
N LEU A 125 13.31 6.39 -21.07
CA LEU A 125 13.40 5.82 -22.42
C LEU A 125 14.22 6.68 -23.39
N ALA A 126 14.20 8.00 -23.22
CA ALA A 126 14.96 8.93 -24.06
C ALA A 126 16.48 8.79 -23.84
N ALA A 127 16.90 8.32 -22.67
CA ALA A 127 18.31 8.11 -22.33
C ALA A 127 18.88 6.79 -22.87
N ILE A 128 18.03 5.82 -23.24
CA ILE A 128 18.48 4.55 -23.83
C ILE A 128 18.94 4.82 -25.25
N ALA A 129 20.25 4.77 -25.54
CA ALA A 129 20.76 5.06 -26.88
C ALA A 129 20.47 3.94 -27.90
N ASP A 130 20.59 2.69 -27.45
CA ASP A 130 20.37 1.49 -28.26
C ASP A 130 18.89 1.36 -28.67
N PRO A 131 18.57 1.29 -29.98
CA PRO A 131 17.19 1.27 -30.45
C PRO A 131 16.44 -0.03 -30.10
N GLU A 132 17.14 -1.17 -30.03
CA GLU A 132 16.52 -2.45 -29.68
C GLU A 132 16.17 -2.48 -28.19
N LEU A 133 17.11 -2.07 -27.33
CA LEU A 133 16.87 -1.96 -25.89
C LEU A 133 15.77 -0.95 -25.58
N ARG A 134 15.71 0.17 -26.32
CA ARG A 134 14.63 1.16 -26.17
C ARG A 134 13.28 0.53 -26.48
N GLN A 135 13.17 -0.22 -27.58
CA GLN A 135 11.91 -0.87 -27.97
C GLN A 135 11.48 -1.93 -26.94
N GLN A 136 12.41 -2.77 -26.47
CA GLN A 136 12.11 -3.76 -25.42
C GLN A 136 11.60 -3.08 -24.14
N SER A 137 12.19 -1.94 -23.77
CA SER A 137 11.78 -1.15 -22.61
C SER A 137 10.39 -0.53 -22.78
N VAL A 138 10.07 -0.01 -23.97
CA VAL A 138 8.72 0.46 -24.33
C VAL A 138 7.69 -0.66 -24.17
N ASP A 139 7.96 -1.83 -24.75
CA ASP A 139 7.04 -2.97 -24.73
C ASP A 139 6.81 -3.46 -23.29
N ARG A 140 7.89 -3.53 -22.50
CA ARG A 140 7.81 -3.92 -21.08
C ARG A 140 6.98 -2.93 -20.27
N ARG A 141 7.20 -1.62 -20.43
CA ARG A 141 6.45 -0.57 -19.73
C ARG A 141 4.97 -0.62 -20.09
N ALA A 142 4.65 -0.80 -21.38
CA ALA A 142 3.26 -0.92 -21.85
C ALA A 142 2.56 -2.14 -21.23
N ALA A 143 3.21 -3.31 -21.25
CA ALA A 143 2.68 -4.53 -20.64
C ALA A 143 2.41 -4.36 -19.13
N LEU A 144 3.30 -3.67 -18.42
CA LEU A 144 3.15 -3.43 -16.99
C LEU A 144 2.03 -2.43 -16.68
N ARG A 145 1.94 -1.33 -17.43
CA ARG A 145 0.83 -0.37 -17.32
C ARG A 145 -0.52 -1.07 -17.51
N ASP A 146 -0.63 -1.96 -18.49
CA ASP A 146 -1.87 -2.69 -18.74
C ASP A 146 -2.22 -3.66 -17.59
N ARG A 147 -1.21 -4.23 -16.91
CA ARG A 147 -1.41 -5.06 -15.71
C ARG A 147 -1.90 -4.24 -14.52
N PHE A 148 -1.29 -3.08 -14.26
CA PHE A 148 -1.78 -2.17 -13.22
C PHE A 148 -3.20 -1.70 -13.50
N GLY A 149 -3.53 -1.37 -14.77
CA GLY A 149 -4.88 -0.97 -15.16
C GLY A 149 -5.93 -2.06 -14.91
N ARG A 150 -5.60 -3.34 -15.18
CA ARG A 150 -6.49 -4.46 -14.85
C ARG A 150 -6.69 -4.60 -13.33
N LEU A 151 -5.59 -4.63 -12.57
CA LEU A 151 -5.66 -4.68 -11.11
C LEU A 151 -6.49 -3.51 -10.55
N GLY A 152 -6.29 -2.30 -11.07
CA GLY A 152 -7.03 -1.11 -10.64
C GLY A 152 -8.54 -1.22 -10.89
N ASN A 153 -8.95 -1.76 -12.03
CA ASN A 153 -10.37 -2.00 -12.30
C ASN A 153 -10.97 -3.00 -11.31
N ASP A 154 -10.25 -4.08 -11.00
CA ASP A 154 -10.73 -5.11 -10.07
C ASP A 154 -10.82 -4.58 -8.64
N LEU A 155 -9.79 -3.87 -8.16
CA LEU A 155 -9.80 -3.19 -6.86
C LEU A 155 -10.93 -2.15 -6.76
N ASP A 156 -11.21 -1.41 -7.84
CA ASP A 156 -12.31 -0.44 -7.86
C ASP A 156 -13.67 -1.14 -7.78
N ASN A 157 -13.86 -2.24 -8.51
CA ASN A 157 -15.07 -3.07 -8.44
C ASN A 157 -15.27 -3.67 -7.04
N THR A 158 -14.20 -4.16 -6.41
CA THR A 158 -14.23 -4.65 -5.02
C THR A 158 -14.59 -3.52 -4.06
N LYS A 159 -13.96 -2.34 -4.18
CA LYS A 159 -14.26 -1.16 -3.37
C LYS A 159 -15.73 -0.73 -3.50
N GLN A 160 -16.28 -0.71 -4.71
CA GLN A 160 -17.69 -0.37 -4.95
C GLN A 160 -18.66 -1.37 -4.31
N SER A 161 -18.25 -2.64 -4.16
CA SER A 161 -19.07 -3.70 -3.55
C SER A 161 -19.19 -3.56 -2.01
N PHE A 162 -18.26 -2.87 -1.34
CA PHE A 162 -18.32 -2.66 0.11
C PHE A 162 -19.47 -1.75 0.54
N GLN A 163 -19.75 -0.69 -0.22
CA GLN A 163 -20.75 0.31 0.17
C GLN A 163 -22.17 -0.27 0.36
N PRO A 164 -22.75 -1.02 -0.61
CA PRO A 164 -24.07 -1.60 -0.42
C PRO A 164 -24.10 -2.61 0.72
N LEU A 165 -23.06 -3.44 0.87
CA LEU A 165 -22.96 -4.39 1.98
C LEU A 165 -22.96 -3.66 3.33
N LEU A 166 -22.08 -2.68 3.52
CA LEU A 166 -21.98 -1.91 4.77
C LEU A 166 -23.29 -1.19 5.12
N GLN A 167 -24.02 -0.69 4.11
CA GLN A 167 -25.34 -0.10 4.34
C GLN A 167 -26.34 -1.15 4.86
N GLN A 168 -26.40 -2.33 4.22
CA GLN A 168 -27.29 -3.41 4.64
C GLN A 168 -26.96 -3.88 6.07
N LEU A 169 -25.67 -3.98 6.40
CA LEU A 169 -25.23 -4.32 7.76
C LEU A 169 -25.59 -3.22 8.76
N SER A 170 -25.49 -1.95 8.38
CA SER A 170 -25.90 -0.84 9.25
C SER A 170 -27.41 -0.88 9.54
N ASP A 171 -28.23 -1.12 8.52
CA ASP A 171 -29.68 -1.17 8.67
C ASP A 171 -30.12 -2.35 9.54
N LEU A 172 -29.49 -3.51 9.36
CA LEU A 172 -29.68 -4.68 10.22
C LEU A 172 -29.29 -4.39 11.67
N GLU A 173 -28.19 -3.67 11.94
CA GLU A 173 -27.81 -3.27 13.30
C GLU A 173 -28.89 -2.39 13.92
N VAL A 174 -29.36 -1.37 13.20
CA VAL A 174 -30.38 -0.44 13.70
C VAL A 174 -31.67 -1.19 14.02
N PHE A 175 -32.11 -2.10 13.14
CA PHE A 175 -33.30 -2.90 13.38
C PHE A 175 -33.14 -3.79 14.61
N LEU A 176 -32.08 -4.61 14.64
CA LEU A 176 -31.86 -5.62 15.68
C LEU A 176 -31.52 -5.00 17.05
N LYS A 177 -30.97 -3.78 17.09
CA LYS A 177 -30.80 -3.04 18.34
C LYS A 177 -32.14 -2.73 19.01
N ASN A 178 -33.21 -2.55 18.22
CA ASN A 178 -34.55 -2.24 18.74
C ASN A 178 -35.37 -3.51 19.00
N ASP A 179 -35.19 -4.57 18.21
CA ASP A 179 -35.88 -5.85 18.38
C ASP A 179 -34.93 -7.04 18.24
N LEU A 180 -34.16 -7.30 19.28
CA LEU A 180 -33.29 -8.49 19.38
C LEU A 180 -34.05 -9.71 19.93
N THR A 181 -35.36 -9.79 19.72
CA THR A 181 -36.13 -10.98 20.06
C THR A 181 -36.01 -12.03 18.96
N ALA A 182 -36.39 -13.28 19.26
CA ALA A 182 -36.48 -14.32 18.25
C ALA A 182 -37.46 -13.95 17.11
N THR A 183 -38.49 -13.14 17.39
CA THR A 183 -39.41 -12.64 16.37
C THR A 183 -38.73 -11.61 15.47
N GLY A 184 -38.03 -10.63 16.05
CA GLY A 184 -37.27 -9.63 15.29
C GLY A 184 -36.25 -10.27 14.36
N VAL A 185 -35.45 -11.21 14.86
CA VAL A 185 -34.48 -11.96 14.05
C VAL A 185 -35.16 -12.71 12.90
N ARG A 186 -36.29 -13.38 13.14
CA ARG A 186 -37.06 -14.06 12.07
C ARG A 186 -37.57 -13.09 11.01
N GLN A 187 -37.97 -11.86 11.36
CA GLN A 187 -38.46 -10.87 10.41
C GLN A 187 -37.39 -10.38 9.43
N VAL A 188 -36.11 -10.44 9.83
CA VAL A 188 -34.98 -10.04 8.98
C VAL A 188 -34.15 -11.21 8.46
N ARG A 189 -34.61 -12.45 8.62
CA ARG A 189 -33.87 -13.66 8.20
C ARG A 189 -33.37 -13.57 6.75
N ASP A 190 -34.26 -13.26 5.81
CA ASP A 190 -33.90 -13.21 4.39
C ASP A 190 -32.86 -12.09 4.10
N ARG A 191 -32.86 -11.01 4.91
CA ARG A 191 -31.85 -9.94 4.83
C ARG A 191 -30.50 -10.37 5.43
N LEU A 192 -30.52 -11.17 6.50
CA LEU A 192 -29.32 -11.79 7.08
C LEU A 192 -28.69 -12.77 6.09
N GLU A 193 -29.50 -13.64 5.47
CA GLU A 193 -29.05 -14.59 4.44
C GLU A 193 -28.41 -13.85 3.27
N LYS A 194 -29.09 -12.84 2.72
CA LYS A 194 -28.57 -12.02 1.63
C LYS A 194 -27.25 -11.35 2.00
N ALA A 195 -27.16 -10.69 3.16
CA ALA A 195 -25.93 -10.03 3.60
C ALA A 195 -24.80 -11.04 3.79
N GLY A 196 -25.12 -12.27 4.23
CA GLY A 196 -24.16 -13.35 4.38
C GLY A 196 -23.58 -13.77 3.03
N SER A 197 -24.43 -14.01 2.04
CA SER A 197 -24.01 -14.33 0.67
C SER A 197 -23.20 -13.21 0.03
N GLU A 198 -23.58 -11.95 0.24
CA GLU A 198 -22.84 -10.79 -0.27
C GLU A 198 -21.47 -10.64 0.41
N SER A 199 -21.38 -10.90 1.72
CA SER A 199 -20.10 -10.92 2.45
C SER A 199 -19.17 -12.01 1.91
N GLU A 200 -19.68 -13.22 1.68
CA GLU A 200 -18.92 -14.34 1.12
C GLU A 200 -18.45 -14.06 -0.31
N ALA A 201 -19.33 -13.52 -1.16
CA ALA A 201 -19.00 -13.13 -2.53
C ALA A 201 -17.92 -12.03 -2.56
N LEU A 202 -18.01 -11.03 -1.67
CA LEU A 202 -17.00 -10.00 -1.53
C LEU A 202 -15.67 -10.57 -1.01
N GLY A 203 -15.71 -11.53 -0.09
CA GLY A 203 -14.53 -12.27 0.36
C GLY A 203 -13.81 -12.96 -0.82
N GLY A 204 -14.57 -13.58 -1.72
CA GLY A 204 -14.05 -14.18 -2.95
C GLY A 204 -13.41 -13.15 -3.91
N LYS A 205 -13.98 -11.95 -4.03
CA LYS A 205 -13.37 -10.86 -4.81
C LYS A 205 -12.03 -10.42 -4.22
N VAL A 206 -11.97 -10.22 -2.90
CA VAL A 206 -10.71 -9.89 -2.21
C VAL A 206 -9.66 -10.99 -2.40
N SER A 207 -10.05 -12.27 -2.41
CA SER A 207 -9.14 -13.39 -2.75
C SER A 207 -8.53 -13.24 -4.14
N SER A 208 -9.35 -12.84 -5.12
CA SER A 208 -8.91 -12.64 -6.51
C SER A 208 -7.96 -11.46 -6.60
N ASP A 209 -8.24 -10.35 -5.91
CA ASP A 209 -7.37 -9.19 -5.86
C ASP A 209 -6.01 -9.52 -5.23
N LEU A 210 -5.99 -10.32 -4.15
CA LEU A 210 -4.77 -10.81 -3.51
C LEU A 210 -3.90 -11.62 -4.48
N ALA A 211 -4.49 -12.52 -5.26
CA ALA A 211 -3.75 -13.31 -6.25
C ALA A 211 -3.12 -12.42 -7.35
N GLN A 212 -3.81 -11.37 -7.77
CA GLN A 212 -3.29 -10.41 -8.75
C GLN A 212 -2.17 -9.55 -8.16
N LEU A 213 -2.32 -9.10 -6.91
CA LEU A 213 -1.29 -8.38 -6.19
C LEU A 213 -0.03 -9.24 -6.04
N ASP A 214 -0.17 -10.50 -5.63
CA ASP A 214 0.96 -11.44 -5.51
C ASP A 214 1.67 -11.63 -6.87
N SER A 215 0.92 -11.81 -7.97
CA SER A 215 1.53 -11.92 -9.31
C SER A 215 2.30 -10.66 -9.73
N LEU A 216 1.81 -9.46 -9.40
CA LEU A 216 2.49 -8.20 -9.73
C LEU A 216 3.70 -7.93 -8.83
N ILE A 217 3.62 -8.32 -7.55
CA ILE A 217 4.74 -8.27 -6.61
C ILE A 217 5.88 -9.15 -7.10
N ASP A 218 5.60 -10.39 -7.50
CA ASP A 218 6.60 -11.32 -8.02
C ASP A 218 7.25 -10.83 -9.32
N GLU A 219 6.46 -10.17 -10.17
CA GLU A 219 6.93 -9.61 -11.43
C GLU A 219 7.86 -8.40 -11.26
N LEU A 220 7.65 -7.60 -10.21
CA LEU A 220 8.42 -6.39 -9.91
C LEU A 220 9.56 -6.61 -8.90
N ALA A 221 9.53 -7.71 -8.15
CA ALA A 221 10.58 -8.02 -7.19
C ALA A 221 11.92 -8.28 -7.92
N PRO A 222 13.04 -7.71 -7.45
CA PRO A 222 14.36 -8.08 -7.93
C PRO A 222 14.56 -9.59 -7.75
N ARG A 223 14.97 -10.29 -8.80
CA ARG A 223 15.35 -11.72 -8.69
C ARG A 223 16.60 -11.83 -7.82
N LYS A 224 16.58 -12.79 -6.89
CA LYS A 224 17.75 -13.16 -6.07
C LYS A 224 18.77 -13.93 -6.90
#